data_AF-A0A9D6YY21-F1
#
_entry.id   AF-A0A9D6YY21-F1
#
_cell.length_a   1.000
_cell.length_b   1.000
_cell.length_c   1.000
_cell.angle_alpha   90.00
_cell.angle_beta   90.00
_cell.angle_gamma   90.00
#
_symmetry.space_group_name_H-M   'P 1'
#
loop_
_entity.id
_entity.type
_entity.pdbx_description
1 polymer ?
#
loop_
_entity_poly.entity_id
_entity_poly.type
_entity_poly.pdbx_seq_one_letter_code
_entity_poly.pdbx_strand_id
1 'polypeptide(L)'
;VLVDDTLATLLQCGELLPNGENQRPLVFSWGAGSFSAVVYERRRLSYQAVGQDGDRNLGGDLLDSFVASALAAQVRSAVGEAWKQEREFHGHLVREAEQAKRVLLTGKALRVPLGRVCPTVASRSAGELVLNLAPDALLGLFEQLLDQALERTVQALRACGAEQPSSILLVGGCANLPPVRDALALRFGVPIHSAGEGDVACGAVLHGRMLGDQDWTTANGPPVAPAGPAPQSAPAVRWAERFSPFLDKAQQLEAQGRAVEALSAFEELQTELGRLSASIYVRVAKEREGEGREQEAVAVLERAIERDRTNYAVARALGDLCYRRAVKHYEARRFDAALAESLKGADALGLEQRRPGAPPTRLAELKHLQALALQATGRLDAAEAAMAEAARLDPAQKVFREDLDRLRAARKAAPKPVPVSTQAKPGRNELCPCGSGRKYKRCHGH
;
A
#
# COMPACT_ATOMS: atom_id res chain seq x y z
N VAL A 1 -4.46 -38.63 7.41
CA VAL A 1 -5.32 -37.54 6.89
C VAL A 1 -4.69 -36.20 7.26
N LEU A 2 -4.73 -35.21 6.36
CA LEU A 2 -4.24 -33.84 6.61
C LEU A 2 -5.44 -32.89 6.71
N VAL A 3 -5.37 -31.90 7.60
CA VAL A 3 -6.35 -30.81 7.72
C VAL A 3 -5.62 -29.48 7.54
N ASP A 4 -6.23 -28.57 6.79
CA ASP A 4 -5.69 -27.22 6.62
C ASP A 4 -5.96 -26.35 7.86
N ASP A 5 -5.14 -25.33 8.03
CA ASP A 5 -5.20 -24.41 9.18
C ASP A 5 -6.53 -23.65 9.24
N THR A 6 -7.09 -23.26 8.10
CA THR A 6 -8.34 -22.50 8.02
C THR A 6 -9.55 -23.34 8.43
N LEU A 7 -9.66 -24.58 7.96
CA LEU A 7 -10.72 -25.52 8.35
C LEU A 7 -10.57 -25.95 9.79
N ALA A 8 -9.35 -26.27 10.24
CA ALA A 8 -9.10 -26.62 11.63
C ALA A 8 -9.58 -25.51 12.56
N THR A 9 -9.17 -24.27 12.31
CA THR A 9 -9.57 -23.13 13.13
C THR A 9 -11.09 -22.90 13.09
N LEU A 10 -11.71 -23.08 11.93
CA LEU A 10 -13.16 -22.96 11.78
C LEU A 10 -13.94 -24.03 12.55
N LEU A 11 -13.42 -25.26 12.65
CA LEU A 11 -14.02 -26.31 13.47
C LEU A 11 -14.00 -25.95 14.96
N GLN A 12 -12.92 -25.33 15.42
CA GLN A 12 -12.79 -24.88 16.81
C GLN A 12 -13.62 -23.62 17.11
N CYS A 13 -13.61 -22.65 16.20
CA CYS A 13 -14.21 -21.33 16.42
C CYS A 13 -15.63 -21.18 15.84
N GLY A 14 -16.17 -22.23 15.21
CA GLY A 14 -17.41 -22.16 14.43
C GLY A 14 -18.64 -21.73 15.23
N GLU A 15 -18.62 -21.90 16.55
CA GLU A 15 -19.69 -21.42 17.45
C GLU A 15 -19.75 -19.90 17.57
N LEU A 16 -18.65 -19.19 17.27
CA LEU A 16 -18.60 -17.73 17.24
C LEU A 16 -19.32 -17.14 16.03
N LEU A 17 -19.59 -17.95 15.01
CA LEU A 17 -20.09 -17.51 13.72
C LEU A 17 -21.62 -17.66 13.63
N PRO A 18 -22.30 -16.83 12.82
CA PRO A 18 -23.75 -16.91 12.66
C PRO A 18 -24.23 -18.31 12.27
N ASN A 19 -25.23 -18.81 13.00
CA ASN A 19 -25.88 -20.09 12.70
C ASN A 19 -26.97 -19.91 11.63
N GLY A 20 -26.95 -20.72 10.57
CA GLY A 20 -28.03 -20.75 9.57
C GLY A 20 -27.61 -21.39 8.24
N GLU A 21 -28.57 -21.99 7.53
CA GLU A 21 -28.40 -22.41 6.14
C GLU A 21 -28.24 -21.13 5.29
N ASN A 22 -27.24 -21.11 4.38
CA ASN A 22 -26.78 -19.95 3.57
C ASN A 22 -25.84 -18.92 4.22
N GLN A 23 -25.34 -19.17 5.44
CA GLN A 23 -24.26 -18.33 6.00
C GLN A 23 -22.91 -18.67 5.34
N ARG A 24 -22.18 -17.64 4.90
CA ARG A 24 -20.89 -17.75 4.21
C ARG A 24 -19.77 -17.05 4.98
N PRO A 25 -19.28 -17.64 6.09
CA PRO A 25 -18.16 -17.08 6.81
C PRO A 25 -16.88 -17.11 5.97
N LEU A 26 -16.09 -16.06 6.08
CA LEU A 26 -14.74 -15.97 5.52
C LEU A 26 -13.72 -16.22 6.62
N VAL A 27 -12.79 -17.14 6.40
CA VAL A 27 -11.57 -17.25 7.18
C VAL A 27 -10.48 -16.44 6.49
N PHE A 28 -9.99 -15.40 7.16
CA PHE A 28 -8.90 -14.54 6.71
C PHE A 28 -7.64 -14.94 7.47
N SER A 29 -6.82 -15.79 6.86
CA SER A 29 -5.58 -16.31 7.44
C SER A 29 -4.39 -15.50 6.95
N TRP A 30 -3.71 -14.82 7.87
CA TRP A 30 -2.48 -14.10 7.57
C TRP A 30 -1.41 -14.41 8.61
N GLY A 31 -0.52 -15.33 8.20
CA GLY A 31 0.57 -15.84 9.01
C GLY A 31 1.90 -15.15 8.73
N ALA A 32 2.97 -15.81 9.19
CA ALA A 32 4.34 -15.32 9.00
C ALA A 32 4.78 -15.39 7.54
N GLY A 33 4.50 -16.47 6.81
CA GLY A 33 4.99 -16.63 5.43
C GLY A 33 3.95 -16.47 4.32
N SER A 34 2.66 -16.55 4.65
CA SER A 34 1.60 -16.59 3.63
C SER A 34 0.29 -15.97 4.08
N PHE A 35 -0.53 -15.67 3.08
CA PHE A 35 -1.89 -15.21 3.21
C PHE A 35 -2.86 -16.17 2.50
N SER A 36 -4.02 -16.43 3.08
CA SER A 36 -5.15 -17.09 2.42
C SER A 36 -6.49 -16.52 2.89
N ALA A 37 -7.44 -16.50 1.97
CA ALA A 37 -8.83 -16.14 2.19
C ALA A 37 -9.69 -17.32 1.74
N VAL A 38 -10.44 -17.93 2.67
CA VAL A 38 -11.28 -19.09 2.37
C VAL A 38 -12.71 -18.82 2.83
N VAL A 39 -13.65 -18.86 1.90
CA VAL A 39 -15.08 -18.74 2.16
C VAL A 39 -15.65 -20.14 2.35
N TYR A 40 -16.28 -20.35 3.50
CA TYR A 40 -16.92 -21.61 3.82
C TYR A 40 -18.43 -21.49 3.77
N GLU A 41 -19.10 -22.60 3.50
CA GLU A 41 -20.53 -22.77 3.69
C GLU A 41 -20.76 -23.88 4.71
N ARG A 42 -21.62 -23.62 5.69
CA ARG A 42 -21.97 -24.63 6.69
C ARG A 42 -23.01 -25.59 6.13
N ARG A 43 -22.70 -26.89 6.16
CA ARG A 43 -23.61 -27.97 5.77
C ARG A 43 -23.89 -28.86 6.97
N ARG A 44 -25.05 -28.72 7.63
CA ARG A 44 -25.48 -29.48 8.82
C ARG A 44 -24.39 -29.67 9.89
N LEU A 45 -23.50 -30.65 9.71
CA LEU A 45 -22.42 -31.04 10.64
C LEU A 45 -20.99 -30.80 10.08
N SER A 46 -20.83 -30.16 8.93
CA SER A 46 -19.53 -29.91 8.30
C SER A 46 -19.43 -28.51 7.67
N TYR A 47 -18.19 -28.11 7.35
CA TYR A 47 -17.90 -26.93 6.56
C TYR A 47 -17.34 -27.35 5.21
N GLN A 48 -17.80 -26.70 4.15
CA GLN A 48 -17.27 -26.88 2.80
C GLN A 48 -16.67 -25.57 2.32
N ALA A 49 -15.43 -25.59 1.84
CA ALA A 49 -14.85 -24.45 1.16
C ALA A 49 -15.57 -24.24 -0.17
N VAL A 50 -16.13 -23.05 -0.38
CA VAL A 50 -16.88 -22.68 -1.59
C VAL A 50 -16.14 -21.65 -2.43
N GLY A 51 -15.16 -20.95 -1.86
CA GLY A 51 -14.29 -20.03 -2.57
C GLY A 51 -12.97 -19.87 -1.82
N GLN A 52 -11.85 -19.78 -2.55
CA GLN A 52 -10.52 -19.68 -1.97
C GLN A 52 -9.58 -18.90 -2.88
N ASP A 53 -8.75 -18.06 -2.28
CA ASP A 53 -7.58 -17.45 -2.92
C ASP A 53 -6.50 -17.16 -1.86
N GLY A 54 -5.27 -16.89 -2.29
CA GLY A 54 -4.16 -16.60 -1.37
C GLY A 54 -2.83 -16.36 -2.09
N ASP A 55 -1.82 -16.04 -1.30
CA ASP A 55 -0.45 -15.84 -1.77
C ASP A 55 0.56 -16.41 -0.75
N ARG A 56 1.40 -17.34 -1.22
CA ARG A 56 2.41 -18.03 -0.42
C ARG A 56 3.63 -17.17 -0.11
N ASN A 57 3.72 -15.98 -0.68
CA ASN A 57 4.79 -15.02 -0.43
C ASN A 57 4.27 -13.76 0.24
N LEU A 58 2.99 -13.71 0.62
CA LEU A 58 2.38 -12.58 1.29
C LEU A 58 2.37 -12.80 2.81
N GLY A 59 3.57 -12.82 3.39
CA GLY A 59 3.79 -13.07 4.80
C GLY A 59 4.04 -11.80 5.64
N GLY A 60 3.89 -11.94 6.95
CA GLY A 60 4.42 -10.96 7.91
C GLY A 60 5.95 -10.89 7.96
N ASP A 61 6.61 -11.95 7.52
CA ASP A 61 8.08 -12.07 7.43
C ASP A 61 8.71 -11.03 6.51
N LEU A 62 7.98 -10.53 5.52
CA LEU A 62 8.37 -9.39 4.68
C LEU A 62 8.53 -8.11 5.51
N LEU A 63 7.59 -7.87 6.43
CA LEU A 63 7.62 -6.72 7.35
C LEU A 63 8.70 -6.92 8.40
N ASP A 64 8.83 -8.14 8.93
CA ASP A 64 9.85 -8.48 9.91
C ASP A 64 11.25 -8.31 9.31
N SER A 65 11.46 -8.71 8.05
CA SER A 65 12.72 -8.52 7.32
C SER A 65 13.05 -7.05 7.10
N PHE A 66 12.05 -6.23 6.79
CA PHE A 66 12.22 -4.78 6.65
C PHE A 66 12.67 -4.14 7.97
N VAL A 67 11.99 -4.47 9.07
CA VAL A 67 12.33 -3.95 10.40
C VAL A 67 13.68 -4.50 10.88
N ALA A 68 13.97 -5.78 10.65
CA ALA A 68 15.24 -6.42 11.00
C ALA A 68 16.41 -5.75 10.27
N SER A 69 16.24 -5.39 9.00
CA SER A 69 17.27 -4.69 8.22
C SER A 69 17.59 -3.32 8.81
N ALA A 70 16.55 -2.55 9.19
CA ALA A 70 16.72 -1.25 9.83
C ALA A 70 17.37 -1.36 11.22
N LEU A 71 16.93 -2.33 12.04
CA LEU A 71 17.48 -2.58 13.37
C LEU A 71 18.95 -3.03 13.28
N ALA A 72 19.29 -3.90 12.32
CA ALA A 72 20.66 -4.35 12.10
C ALA A 72 21.60 -3.20 11.71
N ALA A 73 21.15 -2.29 10.85
CA ALA A 73 21.94 -1.10 10.48
C ALA A 73 22.24 -0.22 11.70
N GLN A 74 21.25 -0.01 12.57
CA GLN A 74 21.41 0.78 13.79
C GLN A 74 22.33 0.09 14.81
N VAL A 75 22.19 -1.23 15.01
CA VAL A 75 23.10 -1.99 15.87
C VAL A 75 24.54 -1.90 15.37
N ARG A 76 24.78 -2.12 14.06
CA ARG A 76 26.12 -2.02 13.46
C ARG A 76 26.72 -0.63 13.65
N SER A 77 25.90 0.43 13.52
CA SER A 77 26.33 1.80 13.78
C SER A 77 26.68 2.05 15.25
N ALA A 78 25.96 1.42 16.18
CA ALA A 78 26.14 1.65 17.62
C ALA A 78 27.31 0.88 18.22
N VAL A 79 27.56 -0.37 17.79
CA VAL A 79 28.58 -1.25 18.39
C VAL A 79 29.77 -1.57 17.48
N GLY A 80 29.81 -1.00 16.26
CA GLY A 80 30.94 -1.16 15.35
C GLY A 80 31.13 -2.61 14.91
N GLU A 81 32.32 -3.19 15.09
CA GLU A 81 32.56 -4.62 14.77
C GLU A 81 32.18 -5.58 15.90
N ALA A 82 31.83 -5.07 17.09
CA ALA A 82 31.60 -5.91 18.26
C ALA A 82 30.38 -6.84 18.09
N TRP A 83 29.40 -6.50 17.25
CA TRP A 83 28.25 -7.38 16.95
C TRP A 83 28.69 -8.73 16.37
N LYS A 84 29.86 -8.83 15.73
CA LYS A 84 30.39 -10.11 15.20
C LYS A 84 30.66 -11.13 16.31
N GLN A 85 30.76 -10.70 17.56
CA GLN A 85 30.94 -11.57 18.72
C GLN A 85 29.61 -12.21 19.18
N GLU A 86 28.47 -11.72 18.68
CA GLU A 86 27.16 -12.24 19.02
C GLU A 86 26.81 -13.45 18.13
N ARG A 87 26.87 -14.65 18.72
CA ARG A 87 26.63 -15.91 17.98
C ARG A 87 25.19 -16.08 17.51
N GLU A 88 24.22 -15.55 18.25
CA GLU A 88 22.79 -15.67 17.96
C GLU A 88 22.17 -14.36 17.44
N PHE A 89 23.00 -13.48 16.89
CA PHE A 89 22.59 -12.13 16.46
C PHE A 89 21.35 -12.14 15.57
N HIS A 90 21.31 -13.02 14.58
CA HIS A 90 20.20 -13.10 13.63
C HIS A 90 18.89 -13.52 14.31
N GLY A 91 18.92 -14.52 15.20
CA GLY A 91 17.73 -14.99 15.91
C GLY A 91 17.18 -13.95 16.87
N HIS A 92 18.05 -13.20 17.55
CA HIS A 92 17.65 -12.06 18.39
C HIS A 92 17.08 -10.92 17.56
N LEU A 93 17.73 -10.60 16.44
CA LEU A 93 17.31 -9.53 15.54
C LEU A 93 15.91 -9.79 14.96
N VAL A 94 15.64 -11.00 14.44
CA VAL A 94 14.34 -11.34 13.86
C VAL A 94 13.23 -11.27 14.90
N ARG A 95 13.49 -11.79 16.11
CA ARG A 95 12.52 -11.75 17.21
C ARG A 95 12.17 -10.33 17.65
N GLU A 96 13.18 -9.48 17.81
CA GLU A 96 12.97 -8.07 18.17
C GLU A 96 12.34 -7.28 17.03
N ALA A 97 12.62 -7.63 15.77
CA ALA A 97 11.98 -7.03 14.61
C ALA A 97 10.48 -7.34 14.55
N GLU A 98 10.08 -8.58 14.86
CA GLU A 98 8.66 -8.97 14.93
C GLU A 98 7.92 -8.20 16.04
N GLN A 99 8.53 -8.12 17.23
CA GLN A 99 7.98 -7.32 18.33
C GLN A 99 7.88 -5.84 17.94
N ALA A 100 8.91 -5.32 17.27
CA ALA A 100 8.95 -3.94 16.83
C ALA A 100 7.86 -3.62 15.79
N LYS A 101 7.69 -4.47 14.78
CA LYS A 101 6.60 -4.38 13.81
C LYS A 101 5.25 -4.23 14.51
N ARG A 102 4.95 -5.11 15.47
CA ARG A 102 3.66 -5.10 16.19
C ARG A 102 3.40 -3.77 16.91
N VAL A 103 4.43 -3.16 17.49
CA VAL A 103 4.28 -1.86 18.19
C VAL A 103 4.21 -0.71 17.18
N LEU A 104 5.09 -0.68 16.20
CA LEU A 104 5.19 0.43 15.23
C LEU A 104 3.94 0.56 14.37
N LEU A 105 3.31 -0.56 13.99
CA LEU A 105 2.04 -0.56 13.25
C LEU A 105 0.84 -0.09 14.09
N THR A 106 1.02 0.16 15.39
CA THR A 106 0.04 0.88 16.23
C THR A 106 0.27 2.39 16.29
N GLY A 107 1.25 2.90 15.53
CA GLY A 107 1.64 4.32 15.53
C GLY A 107 2.45 4.74 16.76
N LYS A 108 2.93 3.79 17.58
CA LYS A 108 3.72 4.06 18.78
C LYS A 108 5.21 3.99 18.45
N ALA A 109 5.98 4.94 18.97
CA ALA A 109 7.43 4.87 18.97
C ALA A 109 7.91 3.71 19.88
N LEU A 110 9.04 3.09 19.52
CA LEU A 110 9.61 1.97 20.26
C LEU A 110 11.10 2.20 20.54
N ARG A 111 11.51 1.90 21.78
CA ARG A 111 12.92 1.75 22.16
C ARG A 111 13.24 0.28 22.33
N VAL A 112 14.32 -0.17 21.70
CA VAL A 112 14.80 -1.54 21.76
C VAL A 112 16.12 -1.55 22.53
N PRO A 113 16.19 -2.13 23.74
CA PRO A 113 17.45 -2.24 24.47
C PRO A 113 18.47 -3.04 23.64
N LEU A 114 19.71 -2.54 23.51
CA LEU A 114 20.76 -3.22 22.73
C LEU A 114 20.96 -4.67 23.19
N GLY A 115 20.86 -4.93 24.49
CA GLY A 115 21.00 -6.27 25.07
C GLY A 115 19.96 -7.29 24.61
N ARG A 116 18.83 -6.85 24.02
CA ARG A 116 17.87 -7.78 23.41
C ARG A 116 18.32 -8.31 22.05
N VAL A 117 19.17 -7.57 21.35
CA VAL A 117 19.70 -7.94 20.03
C VAL A 117 21.13 -8.50 20.14
N CYS A 118 21.96 -7.88 21.00
CA CYS A 118 23.35 -8.23 21.26
C CYS A 118 23.63 -8.37 22.78
N PRO A 119 23.06 -9.39 23.47
CA PRO A 119 23.29 -9.59 24.91
C PRO A 119 24.78 -9.71 25.28
N THR A 120 25.59 -10.35 24.44
CA THR A 120 27.02 -10.57 24.71
C THR A 120 27.79 -9.24 24.72
N VAL A 121 27.44 -8.35 23.79
CA VAL A 121 28.11 -7.04 23.59
C VAL A 121 27.60 -6.00 24.59
N ALA A 122 26.32 -6.04 24.93
CA ALA A 122 25.69 -5.09 25.84
C ALA A 122 26.24 -5.14 27.28
N SER A 123 26.87 -6.25 27.67
CA SER A 123 27.54 -6.42 28.98
C SER A 123 28.63 -5.38 29.28
N ARG A 124 29.09 -4.61 28.28
CA ARG A 124 30.18 -3.62 28.41
C ARG A 124 29.74 -2.15 28.37
N SER A 125 28.49 -1.88 27.98
CA SER A 125 27.83 -0.57 28.04
C SER A 125 26.37 -0.76 27.64
N ALA A 126 25.43 -0.71 28.58
CA ALA A 126 24.00 -0.86 28.29
C ALA A 126 23.44 0.42 27.65
N GLY A 127 23.65 0.59 26.35
CA GLY A 127 22.98 1.62 25.56
C GLY A 127 21.56 1.18 25.16
N GLU A 128 20.58 2.08 25.24
CA GLU A 128 19.30 1.89 24.57
C GLU A 128 19.46 2.23 23.08
N LEU A 129 18.96 1.37 22.19
CA LEU A 129 18.77 1.75 20.79
C LEU A 129 17.36 2.30 20.63
N VAL A 130 17.26 3.52 20.14
CA VAL A 130 15.98 4.07 19.69
C VAL A 130 15.83 3.65 18.23
N LEU A 131 14.84 2.81 17.94
CA LEU A 131 14.59 2.38 16.58
C LEU A 131 14.07 3.58 15.77
N ASN A 132 14.97 4.22 15.03
CA ASN A 132 14.63 5.31 14.12
C ASN A 132 14.19 4.74 12.77
N LEU A 133 13.07 4.01 12.77
CA LEU A 133 12.40 3.64 11.53
C LEU A 133 11.51 4.81 11.11
N ALA A 134 11.57 5.25 9.85
CA ALA A 134 10.56 6.14 9.32
C ALA A 134 9.20 5.41 9.38
N PRO A 135 8.25 5.82 10.24
CA PRO A 135 6.99 5.09 10.40
C PRO A 135 6.25 4.95 9.06
N ASP A 136 6.34 5.96 8.21
CA ASP A 136 5.72 6.02 6.89
C ASP A 136 6.22 4.93 5.93
N ALA A 137 7.49 4.51 6.04
CA ALA A 137 8.05 3.48 5.17
C ALA A 137 7.53 2.08 5.54
N LEU A 138 7.42 1.77 6.83
CA LEU A 138 6.84 0.52 7.30
C LEU A 138 5.33 0.50 7.06
N LEU A 139 4.64 1.60 7.34
CA LEU A 139 3.21 1.73 7.09
C LEU A 139 2.91 1.60 5.59
N GLY A 140 3.67 2.28 4.73
CA GLY A 140 3.50 2.18 3.28
C GLY A 140 3.70 0.75 2.75
N LEU A 141 4.69 0.01 3.27
CA LEU A 141 4.87 -1.40 2.92
C LEU A 141 3.70 -2.25 3.44
N PHE A 142 3.29 -2.06 4.69
CA PHE A 142 2.17 -2.78 5.28
C PHE A 142 0.86 -2.55 4.50
N GLU A 143 0.56 -1.30 4.13
CA GLU A 143 -0.60 -0.94 3.31
C GLU A 143 -0.57 -1.66 1.96
N GLN A 144 0.60 -1.73 1.30
CA GLN A 144 0.75 -2.47 0.04
C GLN A 144 0.45 -3.98 0.18
N LEU A 145 0.87 -4.59 1.29
CA LEU A 145 0.60 -6.01 1.55
C LEU A 145 -0.87 -6.23 1.93
N LEU A 146 -1.46 -5.33 2.71
CA LEU A 146 -2.85 -5.36 3.09
C LEU A 146 -3.79 -5.18 1.88
N ASP A 147 -3.46 -4.26 0.98
CA ASP A 147 -4.19 -4.07 -0.29
C ASP A 147 -4.24 -5.38 -1.10
N GLN A 148 -3.10 -6.08 -1.19
CA GLN A 148 -3.02 -7.38 -1.88
C GLN A 148 -3.86 -8.44 -1.18
N ALA A 149 -3.80 -8.53 0.15
CA ALA A 149 -4.60 -9.47 0.94
C ALA A 149 -6.11 -9.22 0.75
N LEU A 150 -6.53 -7.96 0.73
CA LEU A 150 -7.93 -7.57 0.49
C LEU A 150 -8.38 -7.90 -0.94
N GLU A 151 -7.51 -7.69 -1.94
CA GLU A 151 -7.83 -8.05 -3.32
C GLU A 151 -8.04 -9.57 -3.48
N ARG A 152 -7.14 -10.38 -2.93
CA ARG A 152 -7.27 -11.84 -2.87
C ARG A 152 -8.54 -12.27 -2.14
N THR A 153 -8.90 -11.57 -1.05
CA THR A 153 -10.16 -11.81 -0.34
C THR A 153 -11.38 -11.59 -1.23
N VAL A 154 -11.39 -10.51 -2.02
CA VAL A 154 -12.47 -10.24 -2.98
C VAL A 154 -12.51 -11.31 -4.09
N GLN A 155 -11.36 -11.83 -4.53
CA GLN A 155 -11.30 -12.94 -5.50
C GLN A 155 -11.90 -14.23 -4.92
N ALA A 156 -11.58 -14.57 -3.66
CA ALA A 156 -12.17 -15.73 -2.98
C ALA A 156 -13.70 -15.62 -2.86
N LEU A 157 -14.24 -14.43 -2.55
CA LEU A 157 -15.67 -14.17 -2.50
C LEU A 157 -16.34 -14.29 -3.89
N ARG A 158 -15.71 -13.75 -4.93
CA ARG A 158 -16.21 -13.85 -6.30
C ARG A 158 -16.26 -15.29 -6.80
N ALA A 159 -15.29 -16.12 -6.41
CA ALA A 159 -15.24 -17.53 -6.81
C ALA A 159 -16.50 -18.32 -6.37
N CYS A 160 -17.15 -17.90 -5.27
CA CYS A 160 -18.41 -18.48 -4.79
C CYS A 160 -19.64 -17.62 -5.12
N GLY A 161 -19.49 -16.56 -5.92
CA GLY A 161 -20.55 -15.62 -6.27
C GLY A 161 -21.07 -14.79 -5.09
N ALA A 162 -20.29 -14.64 -4.01
CA ALA A 162 -20.62 -13.78 -2.89
C ALA A 162 -20.06 -12.37 -3.11
N GLU A 163 -20.84 -11.34 -2.81
CA GLU A 163 -20.34 -9.95 -2.78
C GLU A 163 -19.68 -9.61 -1.43
N GLN A 164 -20.20 -10.19 -0.35
CA GLN A 164 -19.70 -10.01 1.02
C GLN A 164 -19.78 -11.34 1.80
N PRO A 165 -18.87 -11.56 2.77
CA PRO A 165 -19.00 -12.67 3.70
C PRO A 165 -20.05 -12.36 4.77
N SER A 166 -20.61 -13.38 5.42
CA SER A 166 -21.54 -13.15 6.54
C SER A 166 -20.83 -12.73 7.83
N SER A 167 -19.60 -13.18 8.01
CA SER A 167 -18.72 -12.89 9.14
C SER A 167 -17.28 -13.21 8.74
N ILE A 168 -16.32 -12.62 9.44
CA ILE A 168 -14.89 -12.85 9.18
C ILE A 168 -14.25 -13.45 10.42
N LEU A 169 -13.49 -14.53 10.25
CA LEU A 169 -12.64 -15.12 11.28
C LEU A 169 -11.17 -14.87 10.94
N LEU A 170 -10.48 -14.11 11.79
CA LEU A 170 -9.06 -13.79 11.66
C LEU A 170 -8.20 -14.91 12.22
N VAL A 171 -7.27 -15.41 11.43
CA VAL A 171 -6.34 -16.49 11.80
C VAL A 171 -4.91 -16.02 11.54
N GLY A 172 -4.01 -16.24 12.50
CA GLY A 172 -2.61 -15.85 12.39
C GLY A 172 -2.28 -14.45 12.94
N GLY A 173 -0.98 -14.25 13.23
CA GLY A 173 -0.51 -13.06 13.94
C GLY A 173 -0.69 -11.75 13.17
N CYS A 174 -0.49 -11.78 11.85
CA CYS A 174 -0.63 -10.59 11.01
C CYS A 174 -2.09 -10.19 10.83
N ALA A 175 -3.00 -11.16 10.75
CA ALA A 175 -4.44 -10.91 10.65
C ALA A 175 -4.99 -10.15 11.88
N ASN A 176 -4.34 -10.32 13.04
CA ASN A 176 -4.73 -9.70 14.30
C ASN A 176 -4.16 -8.28 14.50
N LEU A 177 -3.39 -7.75 13.55
CA LEU A 177 -2.90 -6.36 13.64
C LEU A 177 -4.10 -5.39 13.57
N PRO A 178 -4.17 -4.35 14.43
CA PRO A 178 -5.31 -3.42 14.45
C PRO A 178 -5.67 -2.80 13.09
N PRO A 179 -4.70 -2.35 12.27
CA PRO A 179 -5.01 -1.80 10.95
C PRO A 179 -5.70 -2.80 9.99
N VAL A 180 -5.46 -4.11 10.15
CA VAL A 180 -6.16 -5.15 9.36
C VAL A 180 -7.62 -5.21 9.74
N ARG A 181 -7.92 -5.20 11.05
CA ARG A 181 -9.29 -5.18 11.57
C ARG A 181 -10.04 -3.95 11.10
N ASP A 182 -9.41 -2.78 11.16
CA ASP A 182 -9.99 -1.52 10.71
C ASP A 182 -10.31 -1.55 9.20
N ALA A 183 -9.38 -2.06 8.38
CA ALA A 183 -9.57 -2.16 6.94
C ALA A 183 -10.67 -3.16 6.55
N LEU A 184 -10.74 -4.32 7.22
CA LEU A 184 -11.80 -5.31 7.00
C LEU A 184 -13.17 -4.79 7.44
N ALA A 185 -13.22 -4.10 8.59
CA ALA A 185 -14.45 -3.48 9.08
C ALA A 185 -14.93 -2.39 8.12
N LEU A 186 -14.02 -1.54 7.62
CA LEU A 186 -14.32 -0.53 6.62
C LEU A 186 -14.78 -1.13 5.29
N ARG A 187 -14.15 -2.24 4.87
CA ARG A 187 -14.40 -2.86 3.57
C ARG A 187 -15.70 -3.65 3.51
N PHE A 188 -15.98 -4.44 4.55
CA PHE A 188 -17.08 -5.40 4.55
C PHE A 188 -18.19 -5.06 5.54
N GLY A 189 -17.90 -4.34 6.62
CA GLY A 189 -18.93 -3.93 7.60
C GLY A 189 -19.63 -5.08 8.32
N VAL A 190 -19.02 -6.27 8.35
CA VAL A 190 -19.59 -7.48 8.95
C VAL A 190 -18.90 -7.85 10.27
N PRO A 191 -19.49 -8.73 11.11
CA PRO A 191 -18.84 -9.18 12.34
C PRO A 191 -17.45 -9.78 12.11
N ILE A 192 -16.47 -9.36 12.91
CA ILE A 192 -15.07 -9.82 12.84
C ILE A 192 -14.67 -10.49 14.16
N HIS A 193 -14.35 -11.77 14.07
CA HIS A 193 -13.90 -12.62 15.16
C HIS A 193 -12.42 -12.91 15.01
N SER A 194 -11.73 -13.21 16.10
CA SER A 194 -10.34 -13.68 16.06
C SER A 194 -10.24 -15.06 16.67
N ALA A 195 -9.47 -15.92 16.01
CA ALA A 195 -8.97 -17.12 16.63
C ALA A 195 -7.92 -16.76 17.70
N GLY A 196 -7.97 -17.46 18.82
CA GLY A 196 -6.97 -17.42 19.88
C GLY A 196 -5.71 -18.23 19.53
N GLU A 197 -4.73 -18.13 20.42
CA GLU A 197 -3.52 -18.94 20.34
C GLU A 197 -3.87 -20.42 20.53
N GLY A 198 -3.42 -21.26 19.59
CA GLY A 198 -3.65 -22.71 19.65
C GLY A 198 -4.95 -23.22 19.03
N ASP A 199 -5.86 -22.35 18.58
CA ASP A 199 -7.15 -22.77 18.01
C ASP A 199 -7.00 -23.63 16.75
N VAL A 200 -5.96 -23.37 15.93
CA VAL A 200 -5.60 -24.24 14.80
C VAL A 200 -5.30 -25.67 15.29
N ALA A 201 -4.52 -25.80 16.36
CA ALA A 201 -4.13 -27.09 16.91
C ALA A 201 -5.32 -27.82 17.57
N CYS A 202 -6.13 -27.10 18.36
CA CYS A 202 -7.37 -27.63 18.93
C CYS A 202 -8.34 -28.10 17.83
N GLY A 203 -8.49 -27.29 16.79
CA GLY A 203 -9.26 -27.60 15.60
C GLY A 203 -8.78 -28.86 14.87
N ALA A 204 -7.48 -29.05 14.76
CA ALA A 204 -6.90 -30.26 14.18
C ALA A 204 -7.20 -31.50 15.02
N VAL A 205 -7.19 -31.38 16.36
CA VAL A 205 -7.61 -32.45 17.26
C VAL A 205 -9.09 -32.77 17.09
N LEU A 206 -9.96 -31.75 16.98
CA LEU A 206 -11.39 -31.95 16.70
C LEU A 206 -11.60 -32.66 15.36
N HIS A 207 -10.90 -32.24 14.32
CA HIS A 207 -10.95 -32.89 13.01
C HIS A 207 -10.54 -34.38 13.12
N GLY A 208 -9.44 -34.67 13.82
CA GLY A 208 -8.98 -36.05 14.04
C GLY A 208 -10.01 -36.93 14.76
N ARG A 209 -10.79 -36.37 15.69
CA ARG A 209 -11.89 -37.09 16.39
C ARG A 209 -13.09 -37.39 15.49
N MET A 210 -13.28 -36.62 14.41
CA MET A 210 -14.37 -36.83 13.46
C MET A 210 -14.06 -37.93 12.44
N LEU A 211 -12.79 -38.34 12.32
CA LEU A 211 -12.34 -39.42 11.44
C LEU A 211 -12.72 -40.79 12.02
N GLY A 212 -13.23 -41.69 11.17
CA GLY A 212 -13.54 -43.06 11.56
C GLY A 212 -12.31 -43.97 11.52
N ASP A 213 -12.39 -45.18 12.09
CA ASP A 213 -11.27 -46.15 12.13
C ASP A 213 -10.69 -46.49 10.74
N GLN A 214 -11.50 -46.37 9.68
CA GLN A 214 -11.08 -46.59 8.29
C GLN A 214 -10.26 -45.43 7.71
N ASP A 215 -10.37 -44.22 8.28
CA ASP A 215 -9.60 -43.05 7.88
C ASP A 215 -8.18 -43.05 8.51
N TRP A 216 -8.00 -43.86 9.55
CA TRP A 216 -6.73 -44.04 10.27
C TRP A 216 -5.81 -45.09 9.65
N THR A 217 -6.07 -45.58 8.44
CA THR A 217 -5.27 -46.66 7.82
C THR A 217 -3.77 -46.38 7.91
N THR A 218 -3.08 -47.23 8.64
CA THR A 218 -1.63 -47.26 8.79
C THR A 218 -1.01 -47.61 7.45
N ALA A 219 -0.69 -46.60 6.64
CA ALA A 219 0.34 -46.77 5.62
C ALA A 219 1.67 -46.97 6.35
N ASN A 220 2.05 -48.23 6.57
CA ASN A 220 3.38 -48.62 7.01
C ASN A 220 4.39 -48.21 5.92
N GLY A 221 4.87 -46.97 6.03
CA GLY A 221 6.00 -46.43 5.30
C GLY A 221 6.52 -45.23 6.09
N PRO A 222 7.82 -44.90 6.02
CA PRO A 222 8.28 -43.61 6.55
C PRO A 222 7.42 -42.51 5.94
N PRO A 223 7.20 -41.38 6.63
CA PRO A 223 6.38 -40.31 6.12
C PRO A 223 6.87 -39.98 4.72
N VAL A 224 6.08 -40.37 3.71
CA VAL A 224 6.16 -39.73 2.43
C VAL A 224 5.60 -38.36 2.74
N ALA A 225 6.50 -37.44 3.12
CA ALA A 225 6.24 -36.03 2.94
C ALA A 225 5.57 -35.95 1.57
N PRO A 226 4.39 -35.32 1.43
CA PRO A 226 3.88 -35.10 0.10
C PRO A 226 5.06 -34.47 -0.63
N ALA A 227 5.56 -35.17 -1.65
CA ALA A 227 6.24 -34.51 -2.72
C ALA A 227 5.14 -33.64 -3.34
N GLY A 228 4.83 -32.53 -2.65
CA GLY A 228 4.42 -31.34 -3.33
C GLY A 228 5.44 -31.23 -4.45
N PRO A 229 4.99 -31.19 -5.71
CA PRO A 229 5.89 -31.24 -6.84
C PRO A 229 7.07 -30.33 -6.50
N ALA A 230 8.29 -30.89 -6.56
CA ALA A 230 9.53 -30.12 -6.44
C ALA A 230 9.31 -28.81 -7.19
N PRO A 231 9.78 -27.63 -6.71
CA PRO A 231 9.41 -26.34 -7.26
C PRO A 231 9.70 -26.32 -8.75
N GLN A 232 8.72 -26.78 -9.52
CA GLN A 232 8.46 -26.35 -10.84
C GLN A 232 8.05 -24.94 -10.53
N SER A 233 8.92 -23.99 -10.88
CA SER A 233 8.44 -22.71 -11.37
C SER A 233 7.13 -23.04 -12.08
N ALA A 234 5.99 -22.64 -11.50
CA ALA A 234 4.70 -22.91 -12.12
C ALA A 234 4.92 -22.65 -13.61
N PRO A 235 4.75 -23.65 -14.50
CA PRO A 235 5.16 -23.51 -15.89
C PRO A 235 4.57 -22.19 -16.31
N ALA A 236 5.43 -21.22 -16.67
CA ALA A 236 5.03 -19.83 -16.77
C ALA A 236 3.76 -19.84 -17.60
N VAL A 237 2.60 -19.59 -16.97
CA VAL A 237 1.31 -19.89 -17.60
C VAL A 237 1.38 -19.18 -18.92
N ARG A 238 1.36 -19.96 -20.02
CA ARG A 238 1.62 -19.36 -21.31
C ARG A 238 0.55 -18.29 -21.46
N TRP A 239 0.92 -17.09 -21.90
CA TRP A 239 -0.08 -16.03 -22.00
C TRP A 239 -1.28 -16.48 -22.83
N ALA A 240 -1.06 -17.32 -23.84
CA ALA A 240 -2.12 -18.05 -24.53
C ALA A 240 -3.07 -18.79 -23.57
N GLU A 241 -2.58 -19.67 -22.71
CA GLU A 241 -3.39 -20.42 -21.73
C GLU A 241 -4.12 -19.50 -20.74
N ARG A 242 -3.52 -18.36 -20.36
CA ARG A 242 -4.15 -17.38 -19.48
C ARG A 242 -5.34 -16.68 -20.14
N PHE A 243 -5.27 -16.41 -21.44
CA PHE A 243 -6.24 -15.58 -22.16
C PHE A 243 -7.24 -16.39 -22.99
N SER A 244 -6.91 -17.64 -23.35
CA SER A 244 -7.79 -18.56 -24.09
C SER A 244 -9.19 -18.69 -23.45
N PRO A 245 -9.35 -18.84 -22.12
CA PRO A 245 -10.69 -18.98 -21.53
C PRO A 245 -11.63 -17.81 -21.83
N PHE A 246 -11.11 -16.58 -21.95
CA PHE A 246 -11.92 -15.42 -22.28
C PHE A 246 -12.34 -15.42 -23.75
N LEU A 247 -11.42 -15.81 -24.63
CA LEU A 247 -11.68 -15.93 -26.08
C LEU A 247 -12.67 -17.05 -26.36
N ASP A 248 -12.49 -18.21 -25.73
CA ASP A 248 -13.38 -19.36 -25.86
C ASP A 248 -14.79 -19.03 -25.34
N LYS A 249 -14.88 -18.34 -24.19
CA LYS A 249 -16.15 -17.82 -23.63
C LYS A 249 -16.83 -16.86 -24.59
N ALA A 250 -16.10 -15.89 -25.15
CA ALA A 250 -16.65 -14.93 -26.10
C ALA A 250 -17.18 -15.62 -27.37
N GLN A 251 -16.40 -16.53 -27.96
CA GLN A 251 -16.77 -17.29 -29.14
C GLN A 251 -18.01 -18.19 -28.89
N GLN A 252 -18.07 -18.85 -27.73
CA GLN A 252 -19.21 -19.68 -27.36
C GLN A 252 -20.49 -18.85 -27.18
N LEU A 253 -20.40 -17.69 -26.53
CA LEU A 253 -21.54 -16.79 -26.33
C LEU A 253 -22.04 -16.20 -27.65
N GLU A 254 -21.13 -15.82 -28.54
CA GLU A 254 -21.48 -15.33 -29.88
C GLU A 254 -22.18 -16.41 -30.71
N ALA A 255 -21.67 -17.65 -30.71
CA ALA A 255 -22.30 -18.78 -31.38
C ALA A 255 -23.71 -19.11 -30.85
N GLN A 256 -24.01 -18.73 -29.61
CA GLN A 256 -25.34 -18.83 -28.99
C GLN A 256 -26.26 -17.63 -29.27
N GLY A 257 -25.81 -16.64 -30.04
CA GLY A 257 -26.55 -15.40 -30.30
C GLY A 257 -26.55 -14.41 -29.13
N ARG A 258 -25.72 -14.61 -28.11
CA ARG A 258 -25.64 -13.79 -26.89
C ARG A 258 -24.58 -12.69 -27.00
N ALA A 259 -24.75 -11.82 -28.01
CA ALA A 259 -23.72 -10.85 -28.40
C ALA A 259 -23.30 -9.87 -27.27
N VAL A 260 -24.23 -9.44 -26.42
CA VAL A 260 -23.92 -8.52 -25.30
C VAL A 260 -22.97 -9.17 -24.29
N GLU A 261 -23.17 -10.46 -23.99
CA GLU A 261 -22.34 -11.18 -23.03
C GLU A 261 -20.98 -11.57 -23.63
N ALA A 262 -20.94 -11.82 -24.94
CA ALA A 262 -19.69 -11.98 -25.67
C ALA A 262 -18.84 -10.69 -25.61
N LEU A 263 -19.46 -9.51 -25.74
CA LEU A 263 -18.78 -8.22 -25.54
C LEU A 263 -18.23 -8.10 -24.12
N SER A 264 -18.99 -8.47 -23.09
CA SER A 264 -18.50 -8.44 -21.70
C SER A 264 -17.30 -9.38 -21.48
N ALA A 265 -17.25 -10.55 -22.12
CA ALA A 265 -16.08 -11.42 -22.07
C ALA A 265 -14.83 -10.78 -22.71
N PHE A 266 -14.99 -9.98 -23.77
CA PHE A 266 -13.89 -9.19 -24.34
C PHE A 266 -13.45 -8.04 -23.43
N GLU A 267 -14.38 -7.37 -22.74
CA GLU A 267 -14.05 -6.33 -21.75
C GLU A 267 -13.28 -6.91 -20.55
N GLU A 268 -13.66 -8.10 -20.08
CA GLU A 268 -12.92 -8.87 -19.07
C GLU A 268 -11.49 -9.19 -19.54
N LEU A 269 -11.34 -9.66 -20.79
CA LEU A 269 -10.03 -9.93 -21.40
C LEU A 269 -9.16 -8.67 -21.48
N GLN A 270 -9.73 -7.55 -21.93
CA GLN A 270 -9.02 -6.27 -22.00
C GLN A 270 -8.55 -5.81 -20.61
N THR A 271 -9.39 -6.00 -19.59
CA THR A 271 -9.05 -5.69 -18.20
C THR A 271 -7.87 -6.54 -17.71
N GLU A 272 -7.87 -7.85 -17.98
CA GLU A 272 -6.77 -8.74 -17.58
C GLU A 272 -5.47 -8.46 -18.34
N LEU A 273 -5.55 -8.14 -19.64
CA LEU A 273 -4.41 -7.67 -20.43
C LEU A 273 -3.86 -6.36 -19.88
N GLY A 274 -4.73 -5.44 -19.46
CA GLY A 274 -4.36 -4.19 -18.79
C GLY A 274 -3.57 -4.43 -17.51
N ARG A 275 -4.01 -5.37 -16.65
CA ARG A 275 -3.29 -5.75 -15.42
C ARG A 275 -1.93 -6.36 -15.71
N LEU A 276 -1.86 -7.31 -16.65
CA LEU A 276 -0.60 -7.96 -17.00
C LEU A 276 0.39 -6.95 -17.57
N SER A 277 -0.03 -6.14 -18.55
CA SER A 277 0.82 -5.13 -19.17
C SER A 277 1.32 -4.10 -18.15
N ALA A 278 0.46 -3.65 -17.24
CA ALA A 278 0.86 -2.78 -16.13
C ALA A 278 1.95 -3.38 -15.25
N SER A 279 1.82 -4.65 -14.87
CA SER A 279 2.86 -5.33 -14.08
C SER A 279 4.21 -5.34 -14.79
N ILE A 280 4.21 -5.49 -16.12
CA ILE A 280 5.41 -5.48 -16.95
C ILE A 280 5.99 -4.07 -17.03
N TYR A 281 5.17 -3.04 -17.29
CA TYR A 281 5.62 -1.65 -17.30
C TYR A 281 6.27 -1.25 -15.98
N VAL A 282 5.65 -1.59 -14.84
CA VAL A 282 6.19 -1.32 -13.51
C VAL A 282 7.51 -2.06 -13.29
N ARG A 283 7.62 -3.34 -13.68
CA ARG A 283 8.86 -4.10 -13.57
C ARG A 283 9.98 -3.48 -14.41
N VAL A 284 9.72 -3.17 -15.68
CA VAL A 284 10.71 -2.54 -16.57
C VAL A 284 11.15 -1.19 -16.01
N ALA A 285 10.21 -0.39 -15.49
CA ALA A 285 10.55 0.89 -14.86
C ALA A 285 11.46 0.71 -13.63
N LYS A 286 11.18 -0.27 -12.76
CA LYS A 286 12.03 -0.60 -11.61
C LYS A 286 13.42 -1.07 -12.02
N GLU A 287 13.54 -1.87 -13.07
CA GLU A 287 14.82 -2.30 -13.62
C GLU A 287 15.64 -1.09 -14.12
N ARG A 288 15.01 -0.19 -14.88
CA ARG A 288 15.66 1.05 -15.34
C ARG A 288 16.07 1.96 -14.19
N GLU A 289 15.23 2.09 -13.17
CA GLU A 289 15.56 2.84 -11.94
C GLU A 289 16.79 2.22 -11.23
N GLY A 290 16.83 0.89 -11.08
CA GLY A 290 17.94 0.17 -10.47
C GLY A 290 19.28 0.32 -11.21
N GLU A 291 19.23 0.57 -12.52
CA GLU A 291 20.39 0.87 -13.37
C GLU A 291 20.77 2.38 -13.37
N GLY A 292 20.07 3.21 -12.60
CA GLY A 292 20.28 4.67 -12.55
C GLY A 292 19.66 5.43 -13.73
N ARG A 293 18.85 4.76 -14.57
CA ARG A 293 18.20 5.34 -15.76
C ARG A 293 16.80 5.87 -15.42
N GLU A 294 16.74 6.75 -14.43
CA GLU A 294 15.48 7.28 -13.86
C GLU A 294 14.56 7.94 -14.91
N GLN A 295 15.13 8.66 -15.90
CA GLN A 295 14.34 9.29 -16.96
C GLN A 295 13.68 8.27 -17.90
N GLU A 296 14.38 7.16 -18.19
CA GLU A 296 13.80 6.07 -18.97
C GLU A 296 12.68 5.38 -18.19
N ALA A 297 12.86 5.18 -16.88
CA ALA A 297 11.84 4.60 -16.00
C ALA A 297 10.55 5.44 -16.02
N VAL A 298 10.67 6.78 -15.94
CA VAL A 298 9.53 7.69 -16.07
C VAL A 298 8.86 7.56 -17.43
N ALA A 299 9.63 7.61 -18.52
CA ALA A 299 9.08 7.51 -19.88
C ALA A 299 8.33 6.18 -20.13
N VAL A 300 8.80 5.08 -19.53
CA VAL A 300 8.13 3.77 -19.57
C VAL A 300 6.76 3.83 -18.89
N LEU A 301 6.66 4.46 -17.73
CA LEU A 301 5.41 4.57 -16.97
C LEU A 301 4.44 5.60 -17.57
N GLU A 302 4.93 6.74 -18.07
CA GLU A 302 4.11 7.73 -18.78
C GLU A 302 3.44 7.10 -20.01
N ARG A 303 4.22 6.36 -20.80
CA ARG A 303 3.71 5.60 -21.96
C ARG A 303 2.64 4.58 -21.57
N ALA A 304 2.71 4.02 -20.37
CA ALA A 304 1.71 3.08 -19.87
C ALA A 304 0.43 3.80 -19.43
N ILE A 305 0.54 4.96 -18.77
CA ILE A 305 -0.60 5.80 -18.39
C ILE A 305 -1.32 6.37 -19.61
N GLU A 306 -0.58 6.78 -20.65
CA GLU A 306 -1.18 7.26 -21.91
C GLU A 306 -2.07 6.20 -22.57
N ARG A 307 -1.70 4.92 -22.44
CA ARG A 307 -2.48 3.79 -22.95
C ARG A 307 -3.68 3.47 -22.07
N ASP A 308 -3.51 3.52 -20.76
CA ASP A 308 -4.55 3.23 -19.79
C ASP A 308 -4.43 4.15 -18.57
N ARG A 309 -5.19 5.24 -18.59
CA ARG A 309 -5.22 6.23 -17.50
C ARG A 309 -5.94 5.71 -16.25
N THR A 310 -6.61 4.56 -16.33
CA THR A 310 -7.30 3.94 -15.20
C THR A 310 -6.38 3.00 -14.41
N ASN A 311 -5.16 2.76 -14.91
CA ASN A 311 -4.25 1.81 -14.30
C ASN A 311 -3.55 2.36 -13.05
N TYR A 312 -4.18 2.12 -11.92
CA TYR A 312 -3.70 2.58 -10.61
C TYR A 312 -2.28 2.07 -10.28
N ALA A 313 -1.93 0.83 -10.65
CA ALA A 313 -0.61 0.29 -10.32
C ALA A 313 0.52 1.07 -11.01
N VAL A 314 0.30 1.45 -12.28
CA VAL A 314 1.23 2.28 -13.05
C VAL A 314 1.24 3.72 -12.52
N ALA A 315 0.05 4.29 -12.26
CA ALA A 315 -0.09 5.63 -11.70
C ALA A 315 0.65 5.78 -10.36
N ARG A 316 0.44 4.84 -9.44
CA ARG A 316 1.13 4.75 -8.14
C ARG A 316 2.64 4.64 -8.32
N ALA A 317 3.10 3.74 -9.19
CA ALA A 317 4.52 3.59 -9.47
C ALA A 317 5.15 4.88 -10.03
N LEU A 318 4.45 5.60 -10.92
CA LEU A 318 4.93 6.88 -11.44
C LEU A 318 4.93 7.96 -10.36
N GLY A 319 3.87 8.04 -9.55
CA GLY A 319 3.77 8.96 -8.42
C GLY A 319 4.90 8.76 -7.42
N ASP A 320 5.18 7.51 -7.03
CA ASP A 320 6.26 7.15 -6.11
C ASP A 320 7.65 7.52 -6.68
N LEU A 321 7.89 7.25 -7.97
CA LEU A 321 9.14 7.60 -8.64
C LEU A 321 9.32 9.12 -8.75
N CYS A 322 8.28 9.84 -9.16
CA CYS A 322 8.28 11.30 -9.23
C CYS A 322 8.50 11.93 -7.86
N TYR A 323 7.90 11.37 -6.79
CA TYR A 323 8.13 11.83 -5.42
C TYR A 323 9.61 11.71 -5.02
N ARG A 324 10.23 10.54 -5.21
CA ARG A 324 11.66 10.35 -4.92
C ARG A 324 12.54 11.35 -5.68
N ARG A 325 12.25 11.57 -6.97
CA ARG A 325 12.97 12.53 -7.81
C ARG A 325 12.75 13.97 -7.35
N ALA A 326 11.52 14.33 -6.95
CA ALA A 326 11.18 15.64 -6.42
C ALA A 326 11.96 15.95 -5.13
N VAL A 327 12.03 15.00 -4.18
CA VAL A 327 12.84 15.13 -2.95
C VAL A 327 14.31 15.39 -3.30
N LYS A 328 14.90 14.55 -4.16
CA LYS A 328 16.30 14.69 -4.60
C LYS A 328 16.59 16.05 -5.25
N HIS A 329 15.65 16.58 -6.04
CA HIS A 329 15.78 17.91 -6.61
C HIS A 329 15.64 19.02 -5.56
N TYR A 330 14.71 18.87 -4.61
CA TYR A 330 14.48 19.83 -3.54
C TYR A 330 15.70 19.94 -2.61
N GLU A 331 16.26 18.81 -2.17
CA GLU A 331 17.48 18.74 -1.36
C GLU A 331 18.69 19.36 -2.10
N ALA A 332 18.77 19.16 -3.41
CA ALA A 332 19.77 19.79 -4.27
C ALA A 332 19.47 21.28 -4.57
N ARG A 333 18.46 21.89 -3.92
CA ARG A 333 18.00 23.28 -4.12
C ARG A 333 17.59 23.61 -5.57
N ARG A 334 17.22 22.60 -6.35
CA ARG A 334 16.69 22.74 -7.71
C ARG A 334 15.16 22.79 -7.65
N PHE A 335 14.63 23.87 -7.09
CA PHE A 335 13.21 23.97 -6.71
C PHE A 335 12.24 23.88 -7.89
N ASP A 336 12.57 24.44 -9.06
CA ASP A 336 11.68 24.31 -10.23
C ASP A 336 11.66 22.88 -10.79
N ALA A 337 12.77 22.15 -10.71
CA ALA A 337 12.80 20.73 -11.06
C ALA A 337 12.02 19.88 -10.05
N ALA A 338 12.16 20.19 -8.75
CA ALA A 338 11.36 19.54 -7.70
C ALA A 338 9.86 19.77 -7.91
N LEU A 339 9.48 21.01 -8.24
CA LEU A 339 8.11 21.37 -8.57
C LEU A 339 7.60 20.59 -9.79
N ALA A 340 8.36 20.54 -10.88
CA ALA A 340 7.97 19.83 -12.09
C ALA A 340 7.75 18.33 -11.84
N GLU A 341 8.65 17.67 -11.11
CA GLU A 341 8.48 16.26 -10.73
C GLU A 341 7.28 16.06 -9.78
N SER A 342 7.08 16.95 -8.81
CA SER A 342 5.94 16.86 -7.89
C SER A 342 4.59 17.00 -8.61
N LEU A 343 4.49 17.91 -9.59
CA LEU A 343 3.31 18.10 -10.42
C LEU A 343 3.06 16.87 -11.29
N LYS A 344 4.09 16.33 -11.93
CA LYS A 344 3.99 15.12 -12.74
C LYS A 344 3.47 13.93 -11.93
N GLY A 345 4.03 13.71 -10.74
CA GLY A 345 3.56 12.67 -9.83
C GLY A 345 2.12 12.90 -9.41
N ALA A 346 1.77 14.13 -9.04
CA ALA A 346 0.42 14.47 -8.62
C ALA A 346 -0.61 14.32 -9.76
N ASP A 347 -0.25 14.64 -11.01
CA ASP A 347 -1.10 14.46 -12.18
C ASP A 347 -1.33 12.98 -12.49
N ALA A 348 -0.31 12.14 -12.33
CA ALA A 348 -0.43 10.69 -12.45
C ALA A 348 -1.42 10.13 -11.41
N LEU A 349 -1.34 10.63 -10.17
CA LEU A 349 -2.23 10.25 -9.07
C LEU A 349 -3.55 11.04 -9.05
N GLY A 350 -3.74 12.02 -9.95
CA GLY A 350 -4.87 12.95 -9.95
C GLY A 350 -6.24 12.29 -10.14
N LEU A 351 -6.26 11.00 -10.46
CA LEU A 351 -7.46 10.17 -10.60
C LEU A 351 -7.75 9.27 -9.37
N GLU A 352 -6.87 9.21 -8.36
CA GLU A 352 -7.05 8.42 -7.13
C GLU A 352 -8.21 8.94 -6.26
N GLN A 353 -8.64 10.20 -6.45
CA GLN A 353 -9.75 10.82 -5.68
C GLN A 353 -11.12 10.14 -5.86
N ARG A 354 -11.27 9.21 -6.82
CA ARG A 354 -12.53 8.50 -7.10
C ARG A 354 -12.64 7.12 -6.45
N ARG A 355 -11.62 6.66 -5.71
CA ARG A 355 -11.66 5.38 -4.99
C ARG A 355 -12.00 5.59 -3.51
N PRO A 356 -13.11 5.02 -3.00
CA PRO A 356 -13.35 4.95 -1.56
C PRO A 356 -12.24 4.12 -0.90
N GLY A 357 -11.46 4.73 0.00
CA GLY A 357 -10.50 4.01 0.87
C GLY A 357 -9.03 3.95 0.41
N ALA A 358 -8.62 4.67 -0.64
CA ALA A 358 -7.18 4.82 -0.93
C ALA A 358 -6.51 5.73 0.13
N PRO A 359 -5.38 5.33 0.76
CA PRO A 359 -4.72 6.18 1.73
C PRO A 359 -4.20 7.45 1.03
N PRO A 360 -4.50 8.65 1.55
CA PRO A 360 -4.19 9.91 0.88
C PRO A 360 -2.70 10.29 0.87
N THR A 361 -1.81 9.41 1.35
CA THR A 361 -0.45 9.75 1.75
C THR A 361 0.39 10.28 0.59
N ARG A 362 0.52 9.55 -0.52
CA ARG A 362 1.48 9.95 -1.58
C ARG A 362 1.06 11.20 -2.34
N LEU A 363 -0.23 11.36 -2.66
CA LEU A 363 -0.71 12.59 -3.32
C LEU A 363 -0.58 13.78 -2.37
N ALA A 364 -0.90 13.62 -1.08
CA ALA A 364 -0.71 14.69 -0.09
C ALA A 364 0.77 15.07 0.06
N GLU A 365 1.69 14.10 0.09
CA GLU A 365 3.14 14.33 0.13
C GLU A 365 3.67 15.04 -1.11
N LEU A 366 3.19 14.68 -2.30
CA LEU A 366 3.53 15.38 -3.54
C LEU A 366 3.02 16.82 -3.53
N LYS A 367 1.80 17.06 -3.03
CA LYS A 367 1.24 18.41 -2.83
C LYS A 367 2.02 19.20 -1.78
N HIS A 368 2.51 18.55 -0.73
CA HIS A 368 3.38 19.15 0.26
C HIS A 368 4.72 19.57 -0.37
N LEU A 369 5.40 18.69 -1.09
CA LEU A 369 6.65 19.04 -1.80
C LEU A 369 6.43 20.16 -2.83
N GLN A 370 5.30 20.14 -3.54
CA GLN A 370 4.89 21.22 -4.43
C GLN A 370 4.83 22.54 -3.65
N ALA A 371 4.17 22.56 -2.48
CA ALA A 371 4.06 23.74 -1.65
C ALA A 371 5.42 24.25 -1.15
N LEU A 372 6.29 23.35 -0.70
CA LEU A 372 7.65 23.71 -0.26
C LEU A 372 8.49 24.29 -1.41
N ALA A 373 8.44 23.70 -2.60
CA ALA A 373 9.15 24.20 -3.77
C ALA A 373 8.60 25.57 -4.23
N LEU A 374 7.28 25.76 -4.19
CA LEU A 374 6.64 27.05 -4.48
C LEU A 374 7.02 28.12 -3.45
N GLN A 375 7.07 27.77 -2.16
CA GLN A 375 7.51 28.66 -1.10
C GLN A 375 8.97 29.08 -1.30
N ALA A 376 9.86 28.12 -1.58
CA ALA A 376 11.29 28.38 -1.82
C ALA A 376 11.55 29.28 -3.05
N THR A 377 10.60 29.33 -3.99
CA THR A 377 10.64 30.20 -5.18
C THR A 377 9.84 31.50 -5.02
N GLY A 378 9.35 31.80 -3.82
CA GLY A 378 8.61 33.04 -3.51
C GLY A 378 7.16 33.07 -4.00
N ARG A 379 6.64 31.96 -4.54
CA ARG A 379 5.25 31.83 -5.03
C ARG A 379 4.28 31.49 -3.89
N LEU A 380 4.19 32.38 -2.90
CA LEU A 380 3.54 32.11 -1.61
C LEU A 380 2.04 31.78 -1.71
N ASP A 381 1.29 32.42 -2.63
CA ASP A 381 -0.14 32.12 -2.79
C ASP A 381 -0.38 30.71 -3.36
N ALA A 382 0.43 30.32 -4.36
CA ALA A 382 0.37 28.97 -4.92
C ALA A 382 0.86 27.92 -3.92
N ALA A 383 1.87 28.27 -3.10
CA ALA A 383 2.35 27.43 -2.02
C ALA A 383 1.25 27.19 -0.97
N GLU A 384 0.52 28.24 -0.56
CA GLU A 384 -0.58 28.10 0.40
C GLU A 384 -1.68 27.20 -0.14
N ALA A 385 -2.05 27.36 -1.41
CA ALA A 385 -3.05 26.51 -2.06
C ALA A 385 -2.64 25.04 -2.08
N ALA A 386 -1.39 24.74 -2.48
CA ALA A 386 -0.87 23.38 -2.51
C ALA A 386 -0.76 22.77 -1.11
N MET A 387 -0.33 23.54 -0.11
CA MET A 387 -0.23 23.08 1.28
C MET A 387 -1.60 22.82 1.90
N ALA A 388 -2.58 23.66 1.58
CA ALA A 388 -3.97 23.45 2.00
C ALA A 388 -4.58 22.20 1.35
N GLU A 389 -4.25 21.93 0.09
CA GLU A 389 -4.68 20.71 -0.59
C GLU A 389 -4.03 19.47 0.03
N ALA A 390 -2.73 19.50 0.36
CA ALA A 390 -2.04 18.43 1.07
C ALA A 390 -2.71 18.12 2.42
N ALA A 391 -2.97 19.14 3.24
CA ALA A 391 -3.64 19.00 4.53
C ALA A 391 -5.10 18.52 4.42
N ARG A 392 -5.79 18.84 3.31
CA ARG A 392 -7.14 18.34 3.04
C ARG A 392 -7.14 16.87 2.65
N LEU A 393 -6.17 16.47 1.83
CA LEU A 393 -6.05 15.10 1.35
C LEU A 393 -5.74 14.16 2.51
N ASP A 394 -4.76 14.50 3.33
CA ASP A 394 -4.40 13.72 4.51
C ASP A 394 -4.58 14.56 5.78
N PRO A 395 -5.80 14.59 6.34
CA PRO A 395 -6.05 15.36 7.55
C PRO A 395 -5.29 14.77 8.75
N ALA A 396 -4.95 13.48 8.78
CA ALA A 396 -4.28 12.87 9.92
C ALA A 396 -2.85 13.40 10.11
N GLN A 397 -2.18 13.79 9.02
CA GLN A 397 -0.85 14.40 9.10
C GLN A 397 -0.86 15.80 9.69
N LYS A 398 -0.46 15.88 10.97
CA LYS A 398 -0.32 17.13 11.71
C LYS A 398 0.71 18.09 11.07
N VAL A 399 1.75 17.54 10.43
CA VAL A 399 2.83 18.30 9.78
C VAL A 399 2.27 19.23 8.70
N PHE A 400 1.40 18.74 7.81
CA PHE A 400 0.83 19.57 6.74
C PHE A 400 0.02 20.76 7.28
N ARG A 401 -0.69 20.58 8.39
CA ARG A 401 -1.45 21.66 9.04
C ARG A 401 -0.52 22.69 9.69
N GLU A 402 0.50 22.22 10.41
CA GLU A 402 1.49 23.09 11.04
C GLU A 402 2.26 23.91 9.99
N ASP A 403 2.66 23.29 8.89
CA ASP A 403 3.37 23.97 7.81
C ASP A 403 2.46 24.92 7.02
N LEU A 404 1.17 24.59 6.86
CA LEU A 404 0.17 25.53 6.32
C LEU A 404 0.02 26.77 7.20
N ASP A 405 -0.05 26.60 8.52
CA ASP A 405 -0.17 27.72 9.45
C ASP A 405 1.10 28.58 9.47
N ARG A 406 2.28 27.96 9.43
CA ARG A 406 3.57 28.66 9.26
C ARG A 406 3.61 29.45 7.96
N LEU A 407 3.15 28.85 6.86
CA LEU A 407 3.14 29.47 5.55
C LEU A 407 2.18 30.67 5.50
N ARG A 408 1.00 30.54 6.10
CA ARG A 408 0.05 31.65 6.28
C ARG A 408 0.63 32.78 7.13
N ALA A 409 1.33 32.44 8.21
CA ALA A 409 2.01 33.42 9.05
C ALA A 409 3.14 34.15 8.27
N ALA A 410 3.95 33.40 7.52
CA ALA A 410 5.01 33.94 6.66
C ALA A 410 4.43 34.88 5.58
N ARG A 411 3.31 34.51 4.95
CA ARG A 411 2.61 35.39 3.98
C ARG A 411 2.08 36.66 4.62
N LYS A 412 1.50 36.58 5.82
CA LYS A 412 1.05 37.77 6.57
C LYS A 412 2.20 38.70 6.96
N ALA A 413 3.38 38.14 7.23
CA ALA A 413 4.59 38.89 7.55
C ALA A 413 5.32 39.43 6.29
N ALA A 414 5.02 38.90 5.10
CA ALA A 414 5.60 39.37 3.86
C ALA A 414 5.19 40.83 3.59
N PRO A 415 6.13 41.71 3.19
CA PRO A 415 5.82 43.10 2.90
C PRO A 415 4.76 43.16 1.80
N LYS A 416 3.65 43.87 2.07
CA LYS A 416 2.62 44.10 1.06
C LYS A 416 3.29 44.71 -0.17
N PRO A 417 2.98 44.23 -1.39
CA PRO A 417 3.50 44.86 -2.59
C PRO A 417 3.16 46.34 -2.52
N VAL A 418 4.20 47.18 -2.55
CA VAL A 418 4.02 48.63 -2.55
C VAL A 418 3.11 48.93 -3.72
N PRO A 419 1.94 49.57 -3.51
CA PRO A 419 1.10 49.95 -4.62
C PRO A 419 1.99 50.74 -5.56
N VAL A 420 2.12 50.27 -6.80
CA VAL A 420 2.76 51.06 -7.85
C VAL A 420 1.96 52.35 -7.88
N SER A 421 2.53 53.41 -7.30
CA SER A 421 1.95 54.73 -7.30
C SER A 421 1.75 55.05 -8.76
N THR A 422 0.50 55.00 -9.22
CA THR A 422 0.16 55.63 -10.49
C THR A 422 0.64 57.06 -10.34
N GLN A 423 1.54 57.49 -11.23
CA GLN A 423 2.03 58.86 -11.25
C GLN A 423 0.84 59.79 -11.09
N ALA A 424 0.95 60.80 -10.23
CA ALA A 424 -0.12 61.75 -9.98
C ALA A 424 -0.67 62.23 -11.33
N LYS A 425 -1.97 62.02 -11.57
CA LYS A 425 -2.61 62.47 -12.82
C LYS A 425 -2.34 63.98 -12.94
N PRO A 426 -1.82 64.46 -14.08
CA PRO A 426 -1.52 65.87 -14.27
C PRO A 426 -2.76 66.71 -13.99
N GLY A 427 -2.60 67.78 -13.21
CA GLY A 427 -3.70 68.70 -12.94
C GLY A 427 -4.27 69.27 -14.24
N ARG A 428 -5.58 69.55 -14.30
CA ARG A 428 -6.28 70.03 -15.52
C ARG A 428 -5.56 71.18 -16.25
N ASN A 429 -4.86 72.04 -15.50
CA ASN A 429 -4.16 73.22 -16.00
C ASN A 429 -2.62 73.06 -16.09
N GLU A 430 -2.06 71.93 -15.68
CA GLU A 430 -0.63 71.62 -15.81
C GLU A 430 -0.28 71.24 -17.24
N LEU A 431 1.01 71.30 -17.60
CA LEU A 431 1.48 70.91 -18.91
C LEU A 431 1.28 69.41 -19.12
N CYS A 432 0.84 69.03 -20.32
CA CYS A 432 0.57 67.64 -20.65
C CYS A 432 1.89 66.84 -20.73
N PRO A 433 2.00 65.67 -20.07
CA PRO A 433 3.24 64.87 -20.05
C PRO A 433 3.69 64.34 -21.41
N CYS A 434 2.84 64.40 -22.44
CA CYS A 434 3.16 63.94 -23.78
C CYS A 434 4.13 64.86 -24.56
N GLY A 435 4.62 65.95 -23.93
CA GLY A 435 5.58 66.87 -24.55
C GLY A 435 4.98 67.86 -25.55
N SER A 436 3.65 67.94 -25.66
CA SER A 436 2.97 68.81 -26.64
C SER A 436 3.03 70.32 -26.32
N GLY A 437 3.54 70.70 -25.14
CA GLY A 437 3.57 72.10 -24.66
C GLY A 437 2.20 72.68 -24.32
N ARG A 438 1.10 71.90 -24.41
CA ARG A 438 -0.27 72.34 -24.11
C ARG A 438 -0.70 71.90 -22.71
N LYS A 439 -1.63 72.63 -22.09
CA LYS A 439 -2.25 72.24 -20.81
C LYS A 439 -3.03 70.93 -20.95
N TYR A 440 -3.01 70.07 -19.93
CA TYR A 440 -3.57 68.71 -19.96
C TYR A 440 -5.03 68.69 -20.45
N LYS A 441 -5.89 69.59 -19.97
CA LYS A 441 -7.30 69.72 -20.42
C LYS A 441 -7.51 70.02 -21.90
N ARG A 442 -6.51 70.54 -22.59
CA ARG A 442 -6.57 70.88 -24.02
C ARG A 442 -5.82 69.87 -24.88
N CYS A 443 -5.36 68.77 -24.29
CA CYS A 443 -4.63 67.71 -24.99
C CYS A 443 -5.28 66.34 -24.75
N HIS A 444 -5.15 65.81 -23.53
CA HIS A 444 -5.60 64.45 -23.19
C HIS A 444 -6.59 64.42 -22.00
N GLY A 445 -6.83 65.55 -21.35
CA GLY A 445 -7.84 65.69 -20.30
C GLY A 445 -9.21 65.98 -20.89
N HIS A 446 -9.86 64.95 -21.42
CA HIS A 446 -11.29 64.99 -21.74
C HIS A 446 -12.13 65.18 -20.48
#